data_AF-E5LGC5-F1
#
_entry.id   AF-E5LGC5-F1
#
_cell.length_a   1.000
_cell.length_b   1.000
_cell.length_c   1.000
_cell.angle_alpha   90.00
_cell.angle_beta   90.00
_cell.angle_gamma   90.00
#
_symmetry.space_group_name_H-M   'P 1'
#
loop_
_entity.id
_entity.type
_entity.pdbx_description
1 polymer ?
#
loop_
_entity_poly.entity_id
_entity_poly.type
_entity_poly.pdbx_seq_one_letter_code
_entity_poly.pdbx_strand_id
1 'polypeptide(L)'
;YLCDSPSHVRGQRVLDVRLSASECHRVALASGVCCALFLLILLTGGLCHRFHGVWYLKMMWAWLQAKRKPRKALCRDICYDAFVSYSERDSHWVENLLVQELENWEPPFKLCLHKRDFVPGKWIIDNIIDCIEKSHKTVFVLSENFVRSEWCKYE
;
A
#
# COMPACT_ATOMS: atom_id res chain seq x y z
N TYR A 1 -35.42 -15.07 70.14
CA TYR A 1 -35.05 -14.15 69.07
C TYR A 1 -35.73 -14.60 67.77
N LEU A 2 -36.41 -13.68 67.09
CA LEU A 2 -37.08 -13.91 65.80
C LEU A 2 -36.20 -13.30 64.69
N CYS A 3 -36.16 -13.93 63.52
CA CYS A 3 -35.41 -13.40 62.38
C CYS A 3 -36.11 -12.16 61.79
N ASP A 4 -35.37 -11.06 61.58
CA ASP A 4 -35.87 -9.85 60.88
C ASP A 4 -35.45 -9.82 59.40
N SER A 5 -34.35 -10.51 59.05
CA SER A 5 -33.86 -10.67 57.68
C SER A 5 -33.22 -12.07 57.50
N PRO A 6 -33.22 -12.65 56.27
CA PRO A 6 -33.86 -12.22 55.02
C PRO A 6 -35.41 -12.37 55.01
N SER A 7 -36.09 -11.66 54.09
CA SER A 7 -37.56 -11.47 54.09
C SER A 7 -38.38 -12.76 54.05
N HIS A 8 -37.83 -13.86 53.54
CA HIS A 8 -38.51 -15.15 53.41
C HIS A 8 -38.51 -16.00 54.71
N VAL A 9 -37.68 -15.67 55.69
CA VAL A 9 -37.65 -16.30 57.04
C VAL A 9 -38.07 -15.32 58.15
N ARG A 10 -38.61 -14.17 57.76
CA ARG A 10 -38.99 -13.11 58.68
C ARG A 10 -40.10 -13.57 59.64
N GLY A 11 -39.86 -13.46 60.94
CA GLY A 11 -40.78 -13.88 61.99
C GLY A 11 -40.67 -15.35 62.41
N GLN A 12 -39.74 -16.14 61.85
CA GLN A 12 -39.41 -17.48 62.35
C GLN A 12 -38.41 -17.41 63.52
N ARG A 13 -38.42 -18.43 64.39
CA ARG A 13 -37.46 -18.54 65.51
C ARG A 13 -36.07 -18.84 64.95
N VAL A 14 -35.07 -18.07 65.39
CA VAL A 14 -33.67 -18.14 64.91
C VAL A 14 -33.05 -19.55 65.04
N LEU A 15 -33.53 -20.37 66.00
CA LEU A 15 -33.04 -21.73 66.25
C LEU A 15 -33.54 -22.76 65.22
N ASP A 16 -34.67 -22.50 64.56
CA ASP A 16 -35.32 -23.44 63.65
C ASP A 16 -34.92 -23.20 62.18
N VAL A 17 -34.15 -22.14 61.91
CA VAL A 17 -33.78 -21.70 60.55
C VAL A 17 -32.35 -22.15 60.22
N ARG A 18 -32.21 -23.04 59.22
CA ARG A 18 -30.92 -23.41 58.63
C ARG A 18 -30.74 -22.70 57.29
N LEU A 19 -30.01 -21.58 57.29
CA LEU A 19 -29.63 -20.87 56.06
C LEU A 19 -28.52 -21.62 55.32
N SER A 20 -28.57 -21.64 54.00
CA SER A 20 -27.56 -22.32 53.17
C SER A 20 -26.27 -21.49 53.11
N ALA A 21 -25.10 -22.13 53.16
CA ALA A 21 -23.80 -21.42 53.16
C ALA A 21 -23.59 -20.54 51.91
N SER A 22 -24.26 -20.88 50.80
CA SER A 22 -24.27 -20.14 49.54
C SER A 22 -25.03 -18.81 49.61
N GLU A 23 -26.04 -18.66 50.46
CA GLU A 23 -26.75 -17.39 50.67
C GLU A 23 -25.89 -16.39 51.45
N CYS A 24 -25.14 -16.89 52.43
CA CYS A 24 -24.20 -16.08 53.22
C CYS A 24 -23.04 -15.55 52.36
N HIS A 25 -22.55 -16.35 51.42
CA HIS A 25 -21.45 -15.98 50.53
C HIS A 25 -21.91 -15.45 49.16
N ARG A 26 -23.22 -15.28 48.94
CA ARG A 26 -23.78 -14.86 47.65
C ARG A 26 -23.20 -13.54 47.15
N VAL A 27 -23.02 -12.58 48.05
CA VAL A 27 -22.42 -11.27 47.73
C VAL A 27 -20.94 -11.41 47.38
N ALA A 28 -20.20 -12.24 48.10
CA ALA A 28 -18.78 -12.50 47.84
C ALA A 28 -18.58 -13.23 46.49
N LEU A 29 -19.43 -14.22 46.20
CA LEU A 29 -19.44 -14.93 44.91
C LEU A 29 -19.80 -13.98 43.77
N ALA A 30 -20.84 -13.15 43.92
CA ALA A 30 -21.23 -12.17 42.92
C ALA A 30 -20.11 -11.15 42.66
N SER A 31 -19.50 -10.61 43.72
CA SER A 31 -18.36 -9.71 43.60
C SER A 31 -17.16 -10.37 42.91
N GLY A 32 -16.84 -11.62 43.25
CA GLY A 32 -15.76 -12.37 42.62
C GLY A 32 -16.00 -12.59 41.12
N VAL A 33 -17.23 -12.96 40.74
CA VAL A 33 -17.62 -13.12 39.34
C VAL A 33 -17.53 -11.80 38.58
N CYS A 34 -18.02 -10.69 39.15
CA CYS A 34 -17.92 -9.36 38.54
C CYS A 34 -16.46 -8.93 38.33
N CYS A 35 -15.59 -9.13 39.33
CA CYS A 35 -14.17 -8.84 39.20
C CYS A 35 -13.50 -9.69 38.12
N ALA A 36 -13.80 -11.00 38.06
CA ALA A 36 -13.25 -11.89 37.05
C ALA A 36 -13.68 -11.49 35.63
N LEU A 37 -14.96 -11.14 35.44
CA LEU A 37 -15.48 -10.65 34.16
C LEU A 37 -14.82 -9.34 33.74
N PHE A 38 -14.65 -8.40 34.67
CA PHE A 38 -13.98 -7.13 34.38
C PHE A 38 -12.52 -7.33 33.96
N LEU A 39 -11.78 -8.19 34.66
CA LEU A 39 -10.41 -8.54 34.29
C LEU A 39 -10.35 -9.22 32.91
N LEU A 40 -11.30 -10.08 32.59
CA LEU A 40 -11.38 -10.75 31.30
C LEU A 40 -11.67 -9.76 30.16
N ILE A 41 -12.54 -8.77 30.39
CA ILE A 41 -12.81 -7.68 29.43
C ILE A 41 -11.55 -6.83 29.21
N LEU A 42 -10.82 -6.48 30.28
CA LEU A 42 -9.57 -5.73 30.16
C LEU A 42 -8.49 -6.52 29.43
N LEU A 43 -8.34 -7.81 29.72
CA LEU A 43 -7.38 -8.69 29.05
C LEU A 43 -7.71 -8.82 27.56
N THR A 44 -8.96 -9.13 27.22
CA THR A 44 -9.40 -9.26 25.82
C THR A 44 -9.26 -7.94 25.07
N GLY A 45 -9.70 -6.82 25.63
CA GLY A 45 -9.51 -5.49 25.06
C GLY A 45 -8.04 -5.14 24.84
N GLY A 46 -7.18 -5.44 25.82
CA GLY A 46 -5.74 -5.25 25.73
C GLY A 46 -5.08 -6.11 24.64
N LEU A 47 -5.45 -7.39 24.54
CA LEU A 47 -5.00 -8.27 23.46
C LEU A 47 -5.47 -7.74 22.10
N CYS A 48 -6.76 -7.42 21.95
CA CYS A 48 -7.31 -6.86 20.72
C CYS A 48 -6.59 -5.59 20.31
N HIS A 49 -6.35 -4.65 21.24
CA HIS A 49 -5.62 -3.42 20.95
C HIS A 49 -4.16 -3.69 20.54
N ARG A 50 -3.49 -4.63 21.21
CA ARG A 50 -2.11 -5.00 20.88
C ARG A 50 -2.01 -5.66 19.51
N PHE A 51 -2.87 -6.63 19.21
CA PHE A 51 -2.88 -7.31 17.91
C PHE A 51 -3.33 -6.39 16.77
N HIS A 52 -4.37 -5.60 16.99
CA HIS A 52 -4.86 -4.65 15.98
C HIS A 52 -3.87 -3.51 15.74
N GLY A 53 -3.24 -2.98 16.80
CA GLY A 53 -2.18 -1.98 16.69
C GLY A 53 -0.95 -2.50 15.94
N VAL A 54 -0.49 -3.72 16.25
CA VAL A 54 0.62 -4.36 15.53
C VAL A 54 0.27 -4.63 14.07
N TRP A 55 -0.95 -5.10 13.78
CA TRP A 55 -1.41 -5.33 12.41
C TRP A 55 -1.48 -4.02 11.62
N TYR A 56 -2.05 -2.97 12.21
CA TYR A 56 -2.16 -1.65 11.58
C TYR A 56 -0.79 -1.03 11.34
N LEU A 57 0.14 -1.11 12.30
CA LEU A 57 1.50 -0.62 12.13
C LEU A 57 2.24 -1.38 11.03
N LYS A 58 2.08 -2.71 10.96
CA LYS A 58 2.67 -3.55 9.90
C LYS A 58 2.09 -3.20 8.52
N MET A 59 0.78 -2.99 8.42
CA MET A 59 0.12 -2.59 7.18
C MET A 59 0.55 -1.19 6.75
N MET A 60 0.61 -0.24 7.67
CA MET A 60 1.13 1.12 7.42
C MET A 60 2.58 1.08 6.95
N TRP A 61 3.43 0.25 7.55
CA TRP A 61 4.81 0.06 7.10
C TRP A 61 4.89 -0.56 5.70
N ALA A 62 4.09 -1.58 5.41
CA ALA A 62 4.03 -2.20 4.09
C ALA A 62 3.54 -1.21 3.01
N TRP A 63 2.53 -0.39 3.34
CA TRP A 63 2.00 0.63 2.44
C TRP A 63 3.00 1.79 2.25
N LEU A 64 3.68 2.21 3.31
CA LEU A 64 4.79 3.15 3.23
C LEU A 64 5.93 2.58 2.40
N GLN A 65 6.28 1.31 2.52
CA GLN A 65 7.28 0.67 1.67
C GLN A 65 6.82 0.52 0.22
N ALA A 66 5.52 0.33 -0.04
CA ALA A 66 4.99 0.29 -1.41
C ALA A 66 5.03 1.68 -2.06
N LYS A 67 4.67 2.74 -1.32
CA LYS A 67 4.74 4.13 -1.79
C LYS A 67 6.16 4.69 -1.84
N ARG A 68 6.98 4.35 -0.86
CA ARG A 68 8.41 4.71 -0.79
C ARG A 68 9.29 3.71 -1.50
N LYS A 69 8.76 2.66 -2.13
CA LYS A 69 9.55 1.86 -3.06
C LYS A 69 10.04 2.91 -4.05
N PRO A 70 11.33 3.30 -3.99
CA PRO A 70 11.84 4.13 -5.05
C PRO A 70 11.50 3.29 -6.27
N ARG A 71 10.78 3.86 -7.23
CA ARG A 71 10.76 3.33 -8.59
C ARG A 71 12.20 2.94 -8.82
N LYS A 72 12.49 1.63 -8.74
CA LYS A 72 13.84 1.16 -8.38
C LYS A 72 14.73 2.00 -9.26
N ALA A 73 15.63 2.78 -8.69
CA ALA A 73 16.81 3.16 -9.43
C ALA A 73 17.56 1.83 -9.61
N LEU A 74 16.95 0.94 -10.43
CA LEU A 74 17.62 -0.04 -11.24
C LEU A 74 18.75 0.81 -11.76
N CYS A 75 19.96 0.51 -11.30
CA CYS A 75 21.22 1.02 -11.83
C CYS A 75 20.90 1.48 -13.24
N ARG A 76 20.75 2.81 -13.44
CA ARG A 76 20.22 3.31 -14.70
C ARG A 76 21.30 2.88 -15.68
N ASP A 77 21.09 1.73 -16.31
CA ASP A 77 21.88 1.27 -17.43
C ASP A 77 21.42 2.22 -18.52
N ILE A 78 21.98 3.42 -18.46
CA ILE A 78 21.76 4.44 -19.44
C ILE A 78 22.50 3.93 -20.66
N CYS A 79 21.79 3.17 -21.48
CA CYS A 79 22.34 2.55 -22.68
C CYS A 79 22.38 3.55 -23.84
N TYR A 80 21.61 4.63 -23.74
CA TYR A 80 21.39 5.60 -24.80
C TYR A 80 21.70 7.03 -24.35
N ASP A 81 22.24 7.83 -25.25
CA ASP A 81 22.50 9.25 -25.02
C ASP A 81 21.21 10.06 -25.13
N ALA A 82 20.33 9.70 -26.07
CA ALA A 82 19.03 10.33 -26.20
C ALA A 82 17.93 9.39 -26.71
N PHE A 83 16.72 9.56 -26.18
CA PHE A 83 15.48 9.04 -26.76
C PHE A 83 14.89 10.09 -27.71
N VAL A 84 14.55 9.70 -28.94
CA VAL A 84 13.95 10.61 -29.93
C VAL A 84 12.48 10.25 -30.12
N SER A 85 11.60 11.20 -29.79
CA SER A 85 10.14 11.10 -30.00
C SER A 85 9.74 11.95 -31.20
N TYR A 86 9.08 11.33 -32.18
CA TYR A 86 8.71 11.93 -33.46
C TYR A 86 7.42 11.30 -34.00
N SER A 87 6.75 11.97 -34.95
CA SER A 87 5.58 11.40 -35.63
C SER A 87 6.01 10.36 -36.66
N GLU A 88 5.28 9.25 -36.78
CA GLU A 88 5.53 8.24 -37.80
C GLU A 88 5.52 8.81 -39.24
N ARG A 89 4.80 9.93 -39.47
CA ARG A 89 4.81 10.64 -40.76
C ARG A 89 6.14 11.34 -41.07
N ASP A 90 6.91 11.68 -40.04
CA ASP A 90 8.20 12.33 -40.17
C ASP A 90 9.36 11.34 -40.04
N SER A 91 9.06 10.03 -39.98
CA SER A 91 10.05 8.97 -39.75
C SER A 91 11.16 8.96 -40.80
N HIS A 92 10.82 9.24 -42.06
CA HIS A 92 11.79 9.25 -43.15
C HIS A 92 12.88 10.29 -42.92
N TRP A 93 12.50 11.50 -42.47
CA TRP A 93 13.48 12.56 -42.20
C TRP A 93 14.28 12.25 -40.93
N VAL A 94 13.63 11.74 -39.88
CA VAL A 94 14.31 11.42 -38.62
C VAL A 94 15.31 10.28 -38.81
N GLU A 95 14.92 9.16 -39.43
CA GLU A 95 15.78 7.98 -39.59
C GLU A 95 16.91 8.22 -40.61
N ASN A 96 16.65 8.89 -41.73
CA ASN A 96 17.65 9.05 -42.79
C ASN A 96 18.55 10.27 -42.64
N LEU A 97 18.10 11.32 -41.94
CA LEU A 97 18.92 12.51 -41.74
C LEU A 97 19.39 12.61 -40.29
N LEU A 98 18.46 12.82 -39.36
CA LEU A 98 18.83 13.14 -37.97
C LEU A 98 19.58 12.00 -37.28
N VAL A 99 19.11 10.77 -37.42
CA VAL A 99 19.74 9.59 -36.81
C VAL A 99 21.08 9.30 -37.49
N GLN A 100 21.15 9.38 -38.82
CA GLN A 100 22.41 9.16 -39.53
C GLN A 100 23.48 10.16 -39.12
N GLU A 101 23.16 11.46 -39.06
CA GLU A 101 24.14 12.49 -38.67
C GLU A 101 24.62 12.33 -37.22
N LEU A 102 23.73 11.93 -36.30
CA LEU A 102 24.07 11.76 -34.88
C LEU A 102 24.82 10.44 -34.59
N GLU A 103 24.43 9.34 -35.24
CA GLU A 103 25.12 8.05 -35.09
C GLU A 103 26.45 8.01 -35.85
N ASN A 104 26.64 8.83 -36.90
CA ASN A 104 27.90 8.94 -37.66
C ASN A 104 28.83 10.06 -37.15
N TRP A 105 28.43 10.82 -36.13
CA TRP A 105 29.28 11.85 -35.53
C TRP A 105 30.48 11.23 -34.78
N GLU A 106 31.52 12.03 -34.49
CA GLU A 106 32.65 11.62 -33.65
C GLU A 106 32.66 12.39 -32.31
N PRO A 107 32.40 11.74 -31.16
CA PRO A 107 32.00 10.33 -30.98
C PRO A 107 30.54 10.05 -31.38
N PRO A 108 30.20 8.81 -31.76
CA PRO A 108 28.85 8.46 -32.21
C PRO A 108 27.87 8.43 -31.05
N PHE A 109 26.71 9.06 -31.22
CA PHE A 109 25.65 9.06 -30.22
C PHE A 109 24.79 7.80 -30.34
N LYS A 110 24.40 7.21 -29.20
CA LYS A 110 23.45 6.09 -29.14
C LYS A 110 22.03 6.62 -28.95
N LEU A 111 21.16 6.36 -29.93
CA LEU A 111 19.77 6.84 -29.90
C LEU A 111 18.77 5.69 -29.67
N CYS A 112 17.79 5.92 -28.78
CA CYS A 112 16.61 5.04 -28.59
C CYS A 112 15.50 5.53 -29.54
N LEU A 113 15.03 4.68 -30.45
CA LEU A 113 13.97 5.00 -31.41
C LEU A 113 12.77 4.09 -31.21
N HIS A 114 11.57 4.65 -31.24
CA HIS A 114 10.34 3.89 -30.98
C HIS A 114 10.08 2.76 -31.98
N LYS A 115 10.56 2.88 -33.23
CA LYS A 115 10.35 1.87 -34.29
C LYS A 115 11.37 0.72 -34.26
N ARG A 116 12.55 0.95 -33.67
CA ARG A 116 13.67 -0.01 -33.66
C ARG A 116 13.81 -0.71 -32.31
N ASP A 117 13.70 0.04 -31.22
CA ASP A 117 14.09 -0.40 -29.89
C ASP A 117 12.89 -0.83 -29.01
N PHE A 118 11.66 -0.72 -29.52
CA PHE A 118 10.48 -1.14 -28.77
C PHE A 118 10.33 -2.65 -28.73
N VAL A 119 10.05 -3.17 -27.53
CA VAL A 119 9.90 -4.59 -27.29
C VAL A 119 8.48 -5.01 -27.71
N PRO A 120 8.32 -5.92 -28.68
CA PRO A 120 7.01 -6.41 -29.08
C PRO A 120 6.34 -7.14 -27.91
N GLY A 121 5.03 -6.90 -27.72
CA GLY A 121 4.25 -7.51 -26.64
C GLY A 121 4.21 -6.72 -25.33
N LYS A 122 4.98 -5.63 -25.19
CA LYS A 122 4.80 -4.62 -24.13
C LYS A 122 3.85 -3.51 -24.58
N TRP A 123 3.19 -2.87 -23.61
CA TRP A 123 2.40 -1.67 -23.88
C TRP A 123 3.28 -0.55 -24.44
N ILE A 124 2.74 0.23 -25.37
CA ILE A 124 3.44 1.36 -26.00
C ILE A 124 3.93 2.38 -24.95
N ILE A 125 3.11 2.63 -23.92
CA ILE A 125 3.41 3.56 -22.83
C ILE A 125 4.62 3.07 -22.02
N ASP A 126 4.65 1.78 -21.68
CA ASP A 126 5.73 1.17 -20.92
C ASP A 126 7.04 1.21 -21.71
N ASN A 127 6.99 0.98 -23.04
CA ASN A 127 8.16 1.11 -23.90
C ASN A 127 8.70 2.55 -23.97
N ILE A 128 7.81 3.56 -24.04
CA ILE A 128 8.22 4.98 -24.02
C ILE A 128 8.91 5.30 -22.69
N ILE A 129 8.29 4.91 -21.58
CA ILE A 129 8.84 5.09 -20.23
C ILE A 129 10.21 4.40 -20.12
N ASP A 130 10.33 3.16 -20.59
CA ASP A 130 11.58 2.40 -20.56
C ASP A 130 12.69 3.10 -21.39
N CYS A 131 12.39 3.60 -22.59
CA CYS A 131 13.37 4.37 -23.39
C CYS A 131 13.78 5.67 -22.68
N ILE A 132 12.83 6.39 -22.06
CA ILE A 132 13.12 7.63 -21.30
C ILE A 132 14.00 7.32 -20.10
N GLU A 133 13.72 6.25 -19.37
CA GLU A 133 14.50 5.84 -18.19
C GLU A 133 15.92 5.36 -18.55
N LYS A 134 16.09 4.76 -19.74
CA LYS A 134 17.37 4.27 -20.27
C LYS A 134 18.16 5.31 -21.08
N SER A 135 17.68 6.54 -21.20
CA SER A 135 18.33 7.60 -21.98
C SER A 135 18.79 8.76 -21.10
N HIS A 136 19.94 9.38 -21.42
CA HIS A 136 20.40 10.58 -20.72
C HIS A 136 19.50 11.79 -20.98
N LYS A 137 19.03 11.93 -22.22
CA LYS A 137 18.14 13.02 -22.65
C LYS A 137 16.95 12.51 -23.45
N THR A 138 15.94 13.35 -23.60
CA THR A 138 14.80 13.11 -24.49
C THR A 138 14.69 14.27 -25.47
N VAL A 139 14.66 13.97 -26.76
CA VAL A 139 14.57 14.91 -27.87
C VAL A 139 13.21 14.75 -28.52
N PHE A 140 12.47 15.84 -28.66
CA PHE A 140 11.18 15.87 -29.33
C PHE A 140 11.32 16.55 -30.70
N VAL A 141 10.94 15.85 -31.76
CA VAL A 141 10.87 16.42 -33.12
C VAL A 141 9.49 17.01 -33.31
N LEU A 142 9.38 18.32 -33.09
CA LEU A 142 8.11 19.04 -33.17
C LEU A 142 7.75 19.35 -34.63
N SER A 143 6.58 18.87 -35.05
CA SER A 143 5.97 19.13 -36.36
C SER A 143 4.45 19.23 -36.23
N GLU A 144 3.77 19.73 -37.26
CA GLU A 144 2.29 19.72 -37.31
C GLU A 144 1.73 18.29 -37.19
N ASN A 145 2.45 17.31 -37.76
CA ASN A 145 2.10 15.89 -37.63
C ASN A 145 2.26 15.42 -36.19
N PHE A 146 3.35 15.78 -35.51
CA PHE A 146 3.63 15.40 -34.12
C PHE A 146 2.56 15.90 -33.15
N VAL A 147 2.18 17.17 -33.27
CA VAL A 147 1.11 17.78 -32.46
C VAL A 147 -0.23 17.07 -32.69
N ARG A 148 -0.50 16.64 -33.92
CA ARG A 148 -1.72 15.89 -34.26
C ARG A 148 -1.69 14.41 -33.89
N SER A 149 -0.52 13.76 -33.78
CA SER A 149 -0.45 12.29 -33.89
C SER A 149 -0.12 11.50 -32.63
N GLU A 150 0.60 12.01 -31.63
CA GLU A 150 0.98 11.17 -30.48
C GLU A 150 0.62 11.75 -29.11
N TRP A 151 0.57 13.07 -28.94
CA TRP A 151 0.21 13.66 -27.66
C TRP A 151 -1.29 13.54 -27.34
N CYS A 152 -2.15 13.65 -28.35
CA CYS A 152 -3.61 13.61 -28.15
C CYS A 152 -4.17 12.20 -27.84
N LYS A 153 -3.32 11.16 -27.79
CA LYS A 153 -3.70 9.81 -27.31
C LYS A 153 -3.46 9.62 -25.80
N TYR A 154 -2.78 10.58 -25.16
CA TYR A 154 -2.40 10.55 -23.74
C TYR A 154 -2.98 11.72 -22.93
N GLU A 155 -3.83 12.55 -23.56
CA GLU A 155 -4.67 13.54 -22.89
C GLU A 155 -6.04 12.95 -22.52
#